data_AF-A0A4P9THY8-F1
#
_entry.id   AF-A0A4P9THY8-F1
#
_cell.length_a   1.000
_cell.length_b   1.000
_cell.length_c   1.000
_cell.angle_alpha   90.00
_cell.angle_beta   90.00
_cell.angle_gamma   90.00
#
_symmetry.space_group_name_H-M   'P 1'
#
loop_
_entity.id
_entity.type
_entity.pdbx_description
1 polymer ?
#
loop_
_entity_poly.entity_id
_entity_poly.type
_entity_poly.pdbx_seq_one_letter_code
_entity_poly.pdbx_strand_id
1 'polypeptide(L)' 'MTRKLEDGRSVGAEITGSPENKKRIDVRVERGRHLVFVIQNQTVGLIMTLNAGGQRVDDEIPSWLEPLLRRIGLEGVEK' A
#
# COMPACT_ATOMS: atom_id res chain seq x y z
N MET A 1 -0.04 5.18 10.19
CA MET A 1 -0.76 4.09 10.92
C MET A 1 0.11 2.84 10.91
N THR A 2 0.27 2.14 12.04
CA THR A 2 1.17 0.97 12.15
C THR A 2 0.39 -0.26 12.64
N ARG A 3 0.58 -1.43 12.02
CA ARG A 3 -0.08 -2.71 12.37
C ARG A 3 0.92 -3.86 12.39
N LYS A 4 0.73 -4.85 13.28
CA LYS A 4 1.51 -6.09 13.32
C LYS A 4 0.81 -7.21 12.51
N LEU A 5 1.57 -7.96 11.72
CA LEU A 5 1.13 -9.13 10.95
C LEU A 5 1.22 -10.41 11.80
N GLU A 6 0.54 -11.47 11.36
CA GLU A 6 0.51 -12.77 12.04
C GLU A 6 1.89 -13.45 12.12
N ASP A 7 2.78 -13.14 11.17
CA ASP A 7 4.16 -13.63 11.13
C ASP A 7 5.14 -12.81 12.00
N GLY A 8 4.63 -11.84 12.77
CA GLY A 8 5.41 -11.02 13.68
C GLY A 8 5.99 -9.74 13.09
N ARG A 9 5.90 -9.51 11.77
CA ARG A 9 6.38 -8.28 11.12
C ARG A 9 5.48 -7.08 11.40
N SER A 10 6.04 -5.88 11.35
CA SER A 10 5.27 -4.63 11.43
C SER A 10 5.10 -3.98 10.06
N VAL A 11 3.92 -3.40 9.82
CA VAL A 11 3.58 -2.67 8.60
C VAL A 11 3.18 -1.26 8.97
N GLY A 12 3.83 -0.28 8.34
CA GLY A 12 3.45 1.13 8.40
C GLY A 12 2.77 1.56 7.10
N ALA A 13 1.63 2.25 7.22
CA ALA A 13 0.97 2.94 6.12
C ALA A 13 0.98 4.45 6.39
N GLU A 14 1.49 5.21 5.43
CA GLU A 14 1.47 6.68 5.43
C GLU A 14 0.66 7.15 4.22
N ILE A 15 -0.28 8.06 4.47
CA ILE A 15 -1.14 8.65 3.44
C ILE A 15 -0.77 10.14 3.36
N THR A 16 -0.24 10.57 2.22
CA THR A 16 0.11 11.98 1.98
C THR A 16 -0.83 12.57 0.92
N GLY A 17 -1.56 13.65 1.24
CA GLY A 17 -2.41 14.41 0.31
C GLY A 17 -3.85 14.72 0.78
N SER A 18 -4.57 15.59 0.06
CA SER A 18 -5.99 15.96 0.29
C SER A 18 -6.95 15.04 -0.52
N PRO A 19 -8.15 14.65 -0.03
CA PRO A 19 -9.05 13.68 -0.68
C PRO A 19 -9.45 14.01 -2.12
N GLU A 20 -9.36 15.29 -2.49
CA GLU A 20 -9.80 15.81 -3.79
C GLU A 20 -8.69 15.76 -4.85
N ASN A 21 -7.47 15.37 -4.48
CA ASN A 21 -6.31 15.34 -5.38
C ASN A 21 -5.46 14.09 -5.16
N LYS A 22 -4.97 13.51 -6.27
CA LYS A 22 -4.03 12.38 -6.38
C LYS A 22 -3.27 12.09 -5.08
N LYS A 23 -3.79 11.19 -4.24
CA LYS A 23 -3.11 10.79 -3.00
C LYS A 23 -2.13 9.68 -3.31
N ARG A 24 -0.99 9.69 -2.63
CA ARG A 24 -0.03 8.59 -2.65
C ARG A 24 -0.09 7.86 -1.31
N ILE A 25 -0.12 6.53 -1.35
CA ILE A 25 0.00 5.68 -0.17
C ILE A 25 1.29 4.89 -0.28
N ASP A 26 2.14 5.05 0.73
CA ASP A 26 3.34 4.26 0.89
C ASP A 26 3.11 3.24 2.01
N VAL A 27 3.15 1.95 1.64
CA VAL A 27 3.04 0.83 2.57
C VAL A 27 4.42 0.19 2.71
N ARG A 28 5.01 0.32 3.89
CA ARG A 28 6.33 -0.24 4.21
C ARG A 28 6.18 -1.44 5.13
N VAL A 29 6.60 -2.60 4.64
CA VAL A 29 6.70 -3.83 5.45
C VAL A 29 8.11 -3.91 6.01
N GLU A 30 8.25 -4.08 7.32
CA GLU A 30 9.54 -4.26 7.97
C GLU A 30 10.31 -5.44 7.35
N ARG A 31 11.56 -5.18 6.92
CA ARG A 31 12.42 -6.14 6.20
C ARG A 31 11.73 -6.79 4.98
N GLY A 32 10.77 -6.09 4.38
CA GLY A 32 9.91 -6.63 3.34
C GLY A 32 9.74 -5.69 2.15
N ARG A 33 8.61 -5.83 1.47
CA ARG A 33 8.27 -5.02 0.30
C ARG A 33 7.88 -3.59 0.72
N HIS A 34 8.14 -2.64 -0.16
CA HIS A 34 7.58 -1.29 -0.11
C HIS A 34 6.66 -1.12 -1.32
N LEU A 35 5.37 -0.94 -1.04
CA LEU A 35 4.34 -0.79 -2.07
C LEU A 35 3.92 0.67 -2.14
N VAL A 36 3.80 1.20 -3.35
CA VAL A 36 3.38 2.57 -3.62
C VAL A 36 2.10 2.54 -4.43
N PHE A 37 1.06 3.15 -3.88
CA PHE A 37 -0.23 3.27 -4.53
C PHE A 37 -0.54 4.73 -4.87
N VAL A 38 -1.30 4.93 -5.94
CA VAL A 38 -1.94 6.20 -6.26
C VAL A 38 -3.44 6.04 -6.11
N ILE A 39 -4.08 7.02 -5.47
CA ILE A 39 -5.52 7.12 -5.36
C ILE A 39 -6.00 8.15 -6.37
N GLN A 40 -6.92 7.75 -7.23
CA GLN A 40 -7.61 8.63 -8.16
C GLN A 40 -9.09 8.26 -8.18
N ASN A 41 -9.98 9.23 -7.96
CA ASN A 41 -11.44 9.01 -7.95
C ASN A 41 -11.88 7.85 -7.03
N GLN A 42 -11.31 7.76 -5.82
CA GLN A 42 -11.53 6.68 -4.83
C GLN A 42 -11.01 5.28 -5.22
N THR A 43 -10.52 5.10 -6.45
CA THR A 43 -9.83 3.89 -6.90
C THR A 43 -8.37 3.91 -6.48
N VAL A 44 -7.86 2.76 -6.04
CA VAL A 44 -6.45 2.55 -5.70
C VAL A 44 -5.76 1.79 -6.82
N GLY A 45 -4.76 2.41 -7.44
CA GLY A 45 -3.86 1.74 -8.37
C GLY A 45 -2.50 1.49 -7.72
N LEU A 46 -2.00 0.24 -7.79
CA LEU A 46 -0.60 -0.05 -7.47
C LEU A 46 0.29 0.47 -8.59
N ILE A 47 1.22 1.37 -8.29
CA ILE A 47 2.12 1.94 -9.32
C ILE A 47 3.56 1.41 -9.22
N MET A 48 3.94 0.89 -8.06
CA MET A 48 5.30 0.42 -7.81
C MET A 48 5.38 -0.52 -6.62
N THR A 49 6.12 -1.61 -6.81
CA THR A 49 6.55 -2.50 -5.72
C THR A 49 8.07 -2.56 -5.67
N LEU A 50 8.64 -2.29 -4.50
CA LEU A 50 10.08 -2.40 -4.22
C LEU A 50 10.34 -3.55 -3.25
N ASN A 51 11.44 -4.27 -3.42
CA ASN A 51 11.93 -5.21 -2.41
C ASN A 51 12.64 -4.47 -1.25
N ALA A 52 13.12 -5.22 -0.25
CA ALA A 52 13.83 -4.65 0.90
C ALA A 52 15.11 -3.90 0.53
N GLY A 53 15.71 -4.18 -0.63
CA GLY A 53 16.87 -3.48 -1.18
C GLY A 53 16.50 -2.26 -2.04
N GLY A 54 15.23 -1.89 -2.15
CA GLY A 54 14.77 -0.76 -2.95
C GLY A 54 14.73 -1.03 -4.46
N GLN A 55 14.89 -2.28 -4.90
CA GLN A 55 14.80 -2.65 -6.31
C GLN A 55 13.36 -2.93 -6.68
N ARG A 56 12.94 -2.53 -7.89
CA ARG A 56 11.61 -2.81 -8.42
C ARG A 56 11.42 -4.32 -8.60
N VAL A 57 10.28 -4.82 -8.16
CA VAL A 57 9.85 -6.22 -8.31
C VAL A 57 8.42 -6.27 -8.85
N ASP A 58 7.93 -7.47 -9.16
CA ASP A 58 6.60 -7.68 -9.71
C ASP A 58 5.49 -7.05 -8.85
N ASP A 59 4.48 -6.54 -9.54
CA ASP A 59 3.36 -5.77 -8.97
C ASP A 59 2.27 -6.70 -8.41
N GLU A 60 2.69 -7.62 -7.54
CA GLU A 60 1.80 -8.53 -6.82
C GLU A 60 1.34 -7.90 -5.50
N ILE A 61 0.04 -7.67 -5.42
CA ILE A 61 -0.64 -7.13 -4.24
C ILE A 61 -0.85 -8.23 -3.22
N PRO A 62 -0.28 -8.13 -2.01
CA PRO A 62 -0.48 -9.14 -0.99
C PRO A 62 -1.94 -9.19 -0.51
N SER A 63 -2.50 -10.39 -0.36
CA SER A 63 -3.91 -10.59 0.07
C SER A 63 -4.25 -9.94 1.42
N TRP A 64 -3.29 -9.84 2.34
CA TRP A 64 -3.49 -9.19 3.64
C TRP A 64 -3.70 -7.67 3.54
N LEU A 65 -3.38 -7.06 2.38
CA LEU A 65 -3.47 -5.63 2.16
C LEU A 65 -4.86 -5.18 1.70
N GLU A 66 -5.61 -6.02 0.98
CA GLU A 66 -6.96 -5.67 0.52
C GLU A 66 -7.89 -5.25 1.68
N PRO A 67 -7.94 -5.95 2.83
CA PRO A 67 -8.76 -5.51 3.96
C PRO A 67 -8.30 -4.17 4.56
N LEU A 68 -7.01 -3.85 4.47
CA LEU A 68 -6.46 -2.57 4.95
C LEU A 68 -6.90 -1.41 4.06
N LEU A 69 -6.84 -1.59 2.74
CA LEU A 69 -7.28 -0.58 1.77
C LEU A 69 -8.79 -0.30 1.91
N ARG A 70 -9.61 -1.35 2.08
CA ARG A 70 -11.05 -1.19 2.34
C ARG A 70 -11.34 -0.41 3.62
N ARG A 71 -10.59 -0.66 4.71
CA ARG A 71 -10.79 0.01 6.00
C ARG A 71 -10.54 1.52 5.95
N ILE A 72 -9.70 1.99 5.03
CA ILE A 72 -9.44 3.42 4.83
C ILE A 72 -10.36 4.06 3.79
N GLY A 73 -11.44 3.37 3.40
CA GLY A 73 -12.48 3.88 2.50
C GLY A 73 -12.09 3.86 1.02
N LEU A 74 -11.16 2.98 0.65
CA LEU A 74 -10.71 2.81 -0.73
C LEU A 74 -11.29 1.51 -1.30
N GLU A 75 -11.98 1.64 -2.42
CA GLU A 75 -12.67 0.54 -3.10
C GLU A 75 -11.95 0.19 -4.40
N GLY A 76 -11.76 -1.10 -4.66
CA GLY A 76 -11.13 -1.59 -5.88
C GLY A 76 -9.62 -1.37 -5.89
N VAL A 77 -8.88 -2.47 -5.99
CA VAL A 77 -7.45 -2.39 -6.31
C VAL A 77 -7.30 -2.77 -7.77
N GLU A 78 -7.10 -1.77 -8.62
CA GLU A 78 -6.83 -2.00 -10.04
C GLU A 78 -5.35 -2.36 -10.20
N LYS A 79 -5.09 -3.40 -10.99
CA LYS A 79 -3.74 -3.81 -11.41
C LYS A 79 -3.28 -3.00 -12.61
#